data_AF-A0A4R2ZZT1-F1
#
_entry.id   AF-A0A4R2ZZT1-F1
#
_cell.length_a   1.000
_cell.length_b   1.000
_cell.length_c   1.000
_cell.angle_alpha   90.00
_cell.angle_beta   90.00
_cell.angle_gamma   90.00
#
_symmetry.space_group_name_H-M   'P 1'
#
loop_
_entity.id
_entity.type
_entity.pdbx_description
1 polymer ?
#
loop_
_entity_poly.entity_id
_entity_poly.type
_entity_poly.pdbx_seq_one_letter_code
_entity_poly.pdbx_strand_id
1 'polypeptide(L)'
;MADGFEQIKNMWHSFDDSLIVDYSEFQNELTQLRKRRRRSILYWCISVIIFSIFAIGYVIYTDELSSIYKSVSEFIILFTAIYLLMNSWRNIKKQNKEYLLSNIDFLTSVSDLEMKKTLRQIVANCICISFIIVAILLYFLDEFILSRNWLLLSISILLVSLLILWVILKPIYVKRKKNQHEIYLGRAGVILKKINK
;
A
#
# COMPACT_ATOMS: atom_id res chain seq x y z
N MET A 1 25.61 -0.51 -29.14
CA MET A 1 24.83 -0.86 -27.93
C MET A 1 23.85 0.27 -27.63
N ALA A 2 22.88 0.47 -28.52
CA ALA A 2 21.84 1.49 -28.37
C ALA A 2 20.49 0.96 -28.89
N ASP A 3 20.23 -0.35 -28.81
CA ASP A 3 19.26 -0.96 -29.73
C ASP A 3 17.96 -1.44 -29.08
N GLY A 4 17.85 -1.49 -27.75
CA GLY A 4 16.62 -1.94 -27.07
C GLY A 4 15.62 -0.82 -26.80
N PHE A 5 16.09 0.31 -26.28
CA PHE A 5 15.21 1.41 -25.85
C PHE A 5 14.72 2.26 -27.03
N GLU A 6 15.56 2.48 -28.04
CA GLU A 6 15.16 3.17 -29.27
C GLU A 6 14.22 2.32 -30.13
N GLN A 7 14.40 1.00 -30.19
CA GLN A 7 13.44 0.12 -30.89
C GLN A 7 12.08 0.07 -30.17
N ILE A 8 12.05 0.01 -28.84
CA ILE A 8 10.79 0.06 -28.08
C ILE A 8 10.12 1.44 -28.23
N LYS A 9 10.91 2.53 -28.21
CA LYS A 9 10.44 3.90 -28.42
C LYS A 9 9.90 4.11 -29.84
N ASN A 10 10.57 3.57 -30.85
CA ASN A 10 10.14 3.65 -32.25
C ASN A 10 8.92 2.77 -32.52
N MET A 11 8.83 1.59 -31.90
CA MET A 11 7.64 0.73 -31.97
C MET A 11 6.43 1.35 -31.27
N TRP A 12 6.66 2.18 -30.25
CA TRP A 12 5.62 2.97 -29.57
C TRP A 12 5.15 4.18 -30.37
N HIS A 13 6.08 4.87 -31.05
CA HIS A 13 5.77 6.00 -31.93
C HIS A 13 5.26 5.58 -33.31
N SER A 14 5.51 4.34 -33.75
CA SER A 14 5.04 3.81 -35.04
C SER A 14 3.63 3.23 -35.00
N PHE A 15 3.00 3.13 -33.82
CA PHE A 15 1.55 2.97 -33.74
C PHE A 15 0.91 4.36 -33.96
N ASP A 16 0.84 4.70 -35.25
CA ASP A 16 0.25 5.87 -35.89
C ASP A 16 -0.54 6.83 -34.98
N ASP A 17 0.09 7.97 -34.68
CA ASP A 17 -0.55 9.17 -34.11
C ASP A 17 -1.62 9.79 -35.04
N SER A 18 -1.85 9.26 -36.24
CA SER A 18 -2.59 9.94 -37.30
C SER A 18 -3.94 9.33 -37.70
N LEU A 19 -4.32 8.13 -37.23
CA LEU A 19 -5.50 7.43 -37.76
C LEU A 19 -6.69 7.24 -36.79
N ILE A 20 -6.59 7.64 -35.53
CA ILE A 20 -7.69 7.45 -34.58
C ILE A 20 -7.77 8.66 -33.64
N VAL A 21 -8.77 9.53 -33.83
CA VAL A 21 -9.07 10.68 -32.94
C VAL A 21 -9.22 10.23 -31.47
N ASP A 22 -9.70 9.01 -31.24
CA ASP A 22 -9.83 8.36 -29.92
C ASP A 22 -8.51 7.84 -29.30
N TYR A 23 -7.41 7.71 -30.06
CA TYR A 23 -6.15 7.12 -29.55
C TYR A 23 -5.35 8.10 -28.70
N SER A 24 -5.36 9.39 -29.05
CA SER A 24 -4.73 10.45 -28.24
C SER A 24 -5.42 10.61 -26.88
N GLU A 25 -6.76 10.55 -26.87
CA GLU A 25 -7.57 10.58 -25.64
C GLU A 25 -7.32 9.33 -24.80
N PHE A 26 -7.22 8.16 -25.45
CA PHE A 26 -6.88 6.90 -24.80
C PHE A 26 -5.47 6.91 -24.16
N GLN A 27 -4.44 7.37 -24.86
CA GLN A 27 -3.09 7.48 -24.32
C GLN A 27 -3.05 8.45 -23.12
N ASN A 28 -3.82 9.55 -23.19
CA ASN A 28 -3.94 10.51 -22.10
C ASN A 28 -4.59 9.89 -20.86
N GLU A 29 -5.69 9.15 -21.03
CA GLU A 29 -6.33 8.43 -19.92
C GLU A 29 -5.37 7.42 -19.29
N LEU A 30 -4.70 6.59 -20.10
CA LEU A 30 -3.80 5.54 -19.61
C LEU A 30 -2.59 6.15 -18.86
N THR A 31 -2.06 7.26 -19.36
CA THR A 31 -0.99 8.03 -18.72
C THR A 31 -1.44 8.64 -17.40
N GLN A 32 -2.67 9.19 -17.33
CA GLN A 32 -3.23 9.71 -16.08
C GLN A 32 -3.43 8.62 -15.04
N LEU A 33 -3.91 7.43 -15.45
CA LEU A 33 -4.10 6.28 -14.55
C LEU A 33 -2.75 5.82 -13.98
N ARG A 34 -1.71 5.69 -14.82
CA ARG A 34 -0.34 5.40 -14.38
C ARG A 34 0.20 6.45 -13.41
N LYS A 35 0.00 7.74 -13.69
CA LYS A 35 0.41 8.85 -12.81
C LYS A 35 -0.28 8.79 -11.44
N ARG A 36 -1.59 8.55 -11.38
CA ARG A 36 -2.35 8.43 -10.11
C ARG A 36 -1.85 7.25 -9.27
N ARG A 37 -1.65 6.09 -9.90
CA ARG A 37 -1.12 4.89 -9.22
C ARG A 37 0.28 5.13 -8.67
N ARG A 38 1.17 5.77 -9.45
CA ARG A 38 2.52 6.16 -9.02
C ARG A 38 2.48 7.09 -7.80
N ARG A 39 1.65 8.13 -7.81
CA ARG A 39 1.51 9.04 -6.67
C ARG A 39 1.07 8.30 -5.41
N SER A 40 0.07 7.42 -5.50
CA SER A 40 -0.40 6.63 -4.35
C SER A 40 0.71 5.75 -3.73
N ILE A 41 1.54 5.13 -4.56
CA ILE A 41 2.66 4.30 -4.08
C ILE A 41 3.74 5.18 -3.47
N LEU A 42 4.09 6.30 -4.12
CA LEU A 42 5.08 7.25 -3.61
C LEU A 42 4.69 7.80 -2.23
N TYR A 43 3.45 8.27 -2.07
CA TYR A 43 2.97 8.76 -0.77
C TYR A 43 3.07 7.67 0.30
N TRP A 44 2.68 6.44 -0.01
CA TRP A 44 2.78 5.34 0.94
C TRP A 44 4.24 5.00 1.29
N CYS A 45 5.16 5.01 0.32
CA CYS A 45 6.59 4.82 0.58
C CYS A 45 7.15 5.93 1.48
N ILE A 46 6.80 7.20 1.22
CA ILE A 46 7.21 8.33 2.05
C ILE A 46 6.69 8.15 3.49
N SER A 47 5.42 7.79 3.67
CA SER A 47 4.84 7.53 4.99
C SER A 47 5.56 6.41 5.74
N VAL A 48 5.94 5.33 5.04
CA VAL A 48 6.68 4.22 5.64
C VAL A 48 8.08 4.65 6.08
N ILE A 49 8.80 5.42 5.26
CA ILE A 49 10.14 5.93 5.59
C ILE A 49 10.07 6.83 6.83
N ILE A 50 9.11 7.77 6.85
CA ILE A 50 8.89 8.66 8.00
C ILE A 50 8.61 7.84 9.26
N PHE A 51 7.69 6.87 9.18
CA PHE A 51 7.38 5.99 10.31
C PHE A 51 8.60 5.21 10.80
N SER A 52 9.41 4.66 9.90
CA SER A 52 10.64 3.94 10.26
C SER A 52 11.65 4.83 10.96
N ILE A 53 11.84 6.09 10.51
CA ILE A 53 12.73 7.05 11.16
C ILE A 53 12.23 7.36 12.57
N PHE A 54 10.93 7.61 12.74
CA PHE A 54 10.34 7.85 14.05
C PHE A 54 10.48 6.63 14.98
N ALA A 55 10.22 5.43 14.47
CA ALA A 55 10.33 4.19 15.24
C ALA A 55 11.77 3.94 15.72
N ILE A 56 12.76 4.09 14.84
CA ILE A 56 14.17 3.91 15.19
C ILE A 56 14.65 5.00 16.15
N GLY A 57 14.31 6.26 15.86
CA GLY A 57 14.68 7.38 16.73
C GLY A 57 14.06 7.27 18.12
N TYR A 58 12.82 6.78 18.20
CA TYR A 58 12.16 6.48 19.46
C TYR A 58 12.92 5.42 20.26
N VAL A 59 13.21 4.25 19.67
CA VAL A 59 13.91 3.15 20.36
C VAL A 59 15.30 3.59 20.84
N ILE A 60 16.07 4.34 20.04
CA ILE A 60 17.38 4.85 20.44
C ILE A 60 17.26 5.84 21.61
N TYR A 61 16.21 6.67 21.61
CA TYR A 61 15.99 7.64 22.68
C TYR A 61 15.57 6.97 24.00
N THR A 62 14.91 5.82 23.94
CA THR A 62 14.39 5.09 25.11
C THR A 62 15.20 3.86 25.50
N ASP A 63 16.42 3.69 24.99
CA ASP A 63 17.28 2.49 25.17
C ASP A 63 17.64 2.15 26.65
N GLU A 64 17.24 2.97 27.62
CA GLU A 64 17.39 2.76 29.07
C GLU A 64 16.11 2.27 29.77
N LEU A 65 15.18 1.63 29.06
CA LEU A 65 13.90 1.21 29.64
C LEU A 65 14.05 0.09 30.69
N SER A 66 13.70 0.42 31.93
CA SER A 66 13.71 -0.49 33.08
C SER A 66 12.54 -1.49 33.13
N SER A 67 11.57 -1.40 32.22
CA SER A 67 10.34 -2.21 32.23
C SER A 67 10.25 -3.17 31.04
N ILE A 68 9.86 -4.42 31.34
CA ILE A 68 9.65 -5.49 30.36
C ILE A 68 8.59 -5.09 29.34
N TYR A 69 7.47 -4.48 29.75
CA TYR A 69 6.38 -4.16 28.83
C TYR A 69 6.75 -3.08 27.82
N LYS A 70 7.55 -2.11 28.24
CA LYS A 70 8.07 -1.05 27.37
C LYS A 70 9.05 -1.61 26.34
N SER A 71 9.94 -2.52 26.76
CA SER A 71 10.84 -3.25 25.84
C SER A 71 10.08 -4.10 24.81
N VAL A 72 9.01 -4.80 25.21
CA VAL A 72 8.16 -5.55 24.28
C VAL A 72 7.43 -4.62 23.29
N SER A 73 6.95 -3.47 23.75
CA SER A 73 6.35 -2.43 22.88
C SER A 73 7.34 -1.97 21.81
N GLU A 74 8.57 -1.63 22.20
CA GLU A 74 9.63 -1.23 21.27
C GLU A 74 9.91 -2.30 20.22
N PHE A 75 10.04 -3.56 20.64
CA PHE A 75 10.26 -4.66 19.72
C PHE A 75 9.13 -4.77 18.68
N ILE A 76 7.87 -4.63 19.11
CA ILE A 76 6.72 -4.66 18.20
C ILE A 76 6.76 -3.49 17.22
N ILE A 77 7.12 -2.28 17.67
CA ILE A 77 7.24 -1.09 16.83
C ILE A 77 8.34 -1.28 15.79
N LEU A 78 9.51 -1.77 16.21
CA LEU A 78 10.68 -1.99 15.36
C LEU A 78 10.41 -3.09 14.33
N PHE A 79 9.80 -4.21 14.75
CA PHE A 79 9.37 -5.27 13.85
C PHE A 79 8.37 -4.76 12.81
N THR A 80 7.38 -3.98 13.23
CA THR A 80 6.38 -3.41 12.33
C THR A 80 7.00 -2.44 11.34
N ALA A 81 7.95 -1.61 11.77
CA ALA A 81 8.69 -0.69 10.91
C ALA A 81 9.51 -1.44 9.85
N ILE A 82 10.27 -2.47 10.24
CA ILE A 82 11.05 -3.30 9.32
C ILE A 82 10.13 -3.99 8.31
N TYR A 83 9.04 -4.59 8.78
CA TYR A 83 8.07 -5.27 7.91
C TYR A 83 7.49 -4.31 6.86
N LEU A 84 7.05 -3.12 7.27
CA LEU A 84 6.50 -2.11 6.36
C LEU A 84 7.54 -1.64 5.34
N LEU A 85 8.80 -1.48 5.75
CA LEU A 85 9.90 -1.07 4.88
C LEU A 85 10.27 -2.16 3.86
N MET A 86 10.32 -3.43 4.28
CA MET A 86 10.49 -4.56 3.35
C MET A 86 9.34 -4.65 2.35
N ASN A 87 8.10 -4.47 2.83
CA ASN A 87 6.93 -4.47 1.97
C ASN A 87 6.96 -3.28 0.99
N SER A 88 7.46 -2.13 1.42
CA SER A 88 7.57 -0.95 0.55
C SER A 88 8.60 -1.12 -0.54
N TRP A 89 9.75 -1.69 -0.20
CA TRP A 89 10.78 -2.05 -1.16
C TRP A 89 10.26 -3.03 -2.23
N ARG A 90 9.51 -4.05 -1.82
CA ARG A 90 8.90 -5.03 -2.75
C ARG A 90 7.92 -4.35 -3.71
N ASN A 91 7.12 -3.40 -3.23
CA ASN A 91 6.17 -2.66 -4.07
C ASN A 91 6.88 -1.73 -5.07
N ILE A 92 7.96 -1.05 -4.67
CA ILE A 92 8.77 -0.22 -5.58
C ILE A 92 9.39 -1.10 -6.68
N LYS A 93 10.01 -2.22 -6.31
CA LYS A 93 10.62 -3.16 -7.28
C LYS A 93 9.59 -3.69 -8.27
N LYS A 94 8.36 -3.94 -7.81
CA LYS A 94 7.24 -4.36 -8.67
C LYS A 94 6.79 -3.24 -9.60
N GLN A 95 6.65 -2.02 -9.11
CA GLN A 95 6.28 -0.86 -9.92
C GLN A 95 7.29 -0.62 -11.05
N ASN A 96 8.59 -0.75 -10.77
CA ASN A 96 9.63 -0.61 -11.79
C ASN A 96 9.49 -1.66 -12.89
N LYS A 97 9.07 -2.89 -12.56
CA LYS A 97 8.77 -3.93 -13.54
C LYS A 97 7.49 -3.63 -14.33
N GLU A 98 6.43 -3.16 -13.67
CA GLU A 98 5.16 -2.78 -14.32
C GLU A 98 5.34 -1.61 -15.31
N TYR A 99 6.29 -0.71 -15.06
CA TYR A 99 6.60 0.40 -15.96
C TYR A 99 7.28 -0.05 -17.26
N LEU A 100 7.94 -1.22 -17.24
CA LEU A 100 8.58 -1.80 -18.41
C LEU A 100 7.62 -2.65 -19.26
N LEU A 101 6.39 -2.88 -18.80
CA LEU A 101 5.38 -3.64 -19.54
C LEU A 101 4.79 -2.81 -20.68
N SER A 102 4.49 -3.48 -21.79
CA SER A 102 3.69 -2.90 -22.87
C SER A 102 2.30 -2.49 -22.35
N ASN A 103 1.59 -1.60 -23.06
CA ASN A 103 0.26 -1.17 -22.63
C ASN A 103 -0.72 -2.35 -22.53
N ILE A 104 -0.59 -3.33 -23.42
CA ILE A 104 -1.43 -4.53 -23.46
C ILE A 104 -1.09 -5.45 -22.29
N ASP A 105 0.20 -5.70 -22.03
CA ASP A 105 0.66 -6.53 -20.90
C ASP A 105 0.36 -5.88 -19.54
N PHE A 106 0.37 -4.55 -19.48
CA PHE A 106 -0.09 -3.80 -18.33
C PHE A 106 -1.59 -4.01 -18.08
N LEU A 107 -2.42 -3.95 -19.13
CA LEU A 107 -3.87 -4.14 -18.98
C LEU A 107 -4.24 -5.59 -18.61
N THR A 108 -3.58 -6.59 -19.18
CA THR A 108 -3.81 -8.00 -18.83
C THR A 108 -3.33 -8.32 -17.41
N SER A 109 -2.17 -7.81 -16.99
CA SER A 109 -1.66 -8.01 -15.62
C SER A 109 -2.50 -7.34 -14.53
N VAL A 110 -3.23 -6.27 -14.87
CA VAL A 110 -4.19 -5.59 -13.98
C VAL A 110 -5.47 -6.41 -13.77
N SER A 111 -5.84 -7.30 -14.68
CA SER A 111 -7.18 -7.92 -14.67
C SER A 111 -7.40 -9.04 -13.64
N ASP A 112 -6.50 -10.02 -13.54
CA ASP A 112 -6.79 -11.22 -12.73
C ASP A 112 -5.97 -11.36 -11.44
N LEU A 113 -4.77 -10.77 -11.37
CA LEU A 113 -3.83 -11.01 -10.26
C LEU A 113 -3.78 -9.88 -9.23
N GLU A 114 -4.36 -8.72 -9.50
CA GLU A 114 -4.23 -7.55 -8.63
C GLU A 114 -5.20 -7.57 -7.45
N MET A 115 -6.47 -7.87 -7.65
CA MET A 115 -7.46 -7.81 -6.56
C MET A 115 -7.09 -8.71 -5.37
N LYS A 116 -6.65 -9.95 -5.64
CA LYS A 116 -6.20 -10.88 -4.58
C LYS A 116 -4.96 -10.37 -3.83
N LYS A 117 -4.04 -9.70 -4.54
CA LYS A 117 -2.85 -9.09 -3.94
C LYS A 117 -3.20 -7.85 -3.12
N THR A 118 -4.09 -6.98 -3.62
CA THR A 118 -4.59 -5.81 -2.88
C THR A 118 -5.30 -6.22 -1.60
N LEU A 119 -6.11 -7.29 -1.65
CA LEU A 119 -6.75 -7.86 -0.46
C LEU A 119 -5.72 -8.30 0.59
N ARG A 120 -4.68 -9.05 0.18
CA ARG A 120 -3.59 -9.45 1.08
C ARG A 120 -2.89 -8.24 1.70
N GLN A 121 -2.67 -7.19 0.91
CA GLN A 121 -2.03 -5.97 1.39
C GLN A 121 -2.91 -5.20 2.39
N ILE A 122 -4.23 -5.14 2.18
CA ILE A 122 -5.16 -4.56 3.15
C ILE A 122 -5.11 -5.34 4.47
N VAL A 123 -5.14 -6.67 4.41
CA VAL A 123 -5.06 -7.53 5.61
C VAL A 123 -3.73 -7.31 6.34
N ALA A 124 -2.60 -7.29 5.62
CA ALA A 124 -1.30 -7.02 6.20
C ALA A 124 -1.25 -5.66 6.91
N ASN A 125 -1.79 -4.61 6.28
CA ASN A 125 -1.87 -3.28 6.89
C ASN A 125 -2.73 -3.28 8.16
N CYS A 126 -3.88 -3.99 8.18
CA CYS A 126 -4.70 -4.13 9.38
C CYS A 126 -3.95 -4.87 10.51
N ILE A 127 -3.16 -5.88 10.18
CA ILE A 127 -2.33 -6.59 11.15
C ILE A 127 -1.28 -5.63 11.75
N CYS A 128 -0.57 -4.87 10.91
CA CYS A 128 0.40 -3.87 11.37
C CYS A 128 -0.24 -2.82 12.28
N ILE A 129 -1.41 -2.29 11.92
CA ILE A 129 -2.13 -1.32 12.76
C ILE A 129 -2.54 -1.95 14.09
N SER A 130 -3.01 -3.20 14.08
CA SER A 130 -3.35 -3.93 15.31
C SER A 130 -2.14 -4.04 16.23
N PHE A 131 -0.97 -4.39 15.68
CA PHE A 131 0.27 -4.47 16.45
C PHE A 131 0.70 -3.11 17.02
N ILE A 132 0.56 -2.03 16.25
CA ILE A 132 0.87 -0.67 16.75
C ILE A 132 -0.06 -0.30 17.92
N ILE A 133 -1.36 -0.58 17.83
CA ILE A 133 -2.31 -0.27 18.91
C ILE A 133 -1.94 -1.08 20.16
N VAL A 134 -1.56 -2.36 20.01
CA VAL A 134 -1.11 -3.20 21.12
C VAL A 134 0.19 -2.66 21.73
N ALA A 135 1.16 -2.24 20.91
CA ALA A 135 2.41 -1.66 21.39
C ALA A 135 2.16 -0.39 22.22
N ILE A 136 1.30 0.52 21.74
CA ILE A 136 0.92 1.73 22.48
C ILE A 136 0.35 1.35 23.86
N LEU A 137 -0.53 0.34 23.95
CA LEU A 137 -1.07 -0.08 25.23
C LEU A 137 0.00 -0.69 26.15
N LEU A 138 0.90 -1.52 25.60
CA LEU A 138 2.00 -2.12 26.37
C LEU A 138 2.95 -1.07 26.93
N TYR A 139 3.20 0.02 26.20
CA TYR A 139 4.05 1.11 26.66
C TYR A 139 3.53 1.77 27.94
N PHE A 140 2.21 1.96 28.05
CA PHE A 140 1.56 2.57 29.21
C PHE A 140 1.10 1.55 30.27
N LEU A 141 1.37 0.26 30.06
CA LEU A 141 0.80 -0.79 30.90
C LEU A 141 1.21 -0.68 32.38
N ASP A 142 2.46 -0.30 32.64
CA ASP A 142 2.97 -0.09 34.01
C ASP A 142 2.12 0.93 34.78
N GLU A 143 1.71 2.01 34.12
CA GLU A 143 0.89 3.06 34.73
C GLU A 143 -0.55 2.61 34.94
N PHE A 144 -1.07 1.79 34.03
CA PHE A 144 -2.44 1.28 34.13
C PHE A 144 -2.60 0.20 35.19
N ILE A 145 -1.58 -0.63 35.44
CA ILE A 145 -1.64 -1.70 36.46
C ILE A 145 -1.85 -1.12 37.87
N LEU A 146 -1.38 0.11 38.13
CA LEU A 146 -1.54 0.80 39.41
C LEU A 146 -3.01 1.06 39.78
N SER A 147 -3.93 1.03 38.81
CA SER A 147 -5.36 1.22 39.05
C SER A 147 -6.20 0.29 38.21
N ARG A 148 -6.97 -0.57 38.90
CA ARG A 148 -7.89 -1.53 38.27
C ARG A 148 -8.87 -0.88 37.28
N ASN A 149 -9.35 0.33 37.59
CA ASN A 149 -10.29 1.03 36.71
C ASN A 149 -9.62 1.49 35.41
N TRP A 150 -8.41 2.03 35.50
CA TRP A 150 -7.63 2.46 34.32
C TRP A 150 -7.22 1.27 33.45
N LEU A 151 -6.87 0.14 34.07
CA LEU A 151 -6.58 -1.11 33.35
C LEU A 151 -7.80 -1.66 32.61
N LEU A 152 -8.98 -1.71 33.26
CA LEU A 152 -10.20 -2.18 32.60
C LEU A 152 -10.61 -1.26 31.44
N LEU A 153 -10.46 0.06 31.62
CA LEU A 153 -10.80 1.05 30.61
C LEU A 153 -9.84 0.96 29.40
N SER A 154 -8.53 0.82 29.62
CA SER A 154 -7.55 0.72 28.54
C SER A 154 -7.73 -0.56 27.71
N ILE A 155 -7.99 -1.70 28.35
CA ILE A 155 -8.32 -2.96 27.67
C ILE A 155 -9.62 -2.83 26.87
N SER A 156 -10.64 -2.18 27.43
CA SER A 156 -11.90 -1.94 26.73
C SER A 156 -11.70 -1.08 25.47
N ILE A 157 -10.90 -0.01 25.57
CA ILE A 157 -10.55 0.84 24.42
C ILE A 157 -9.77 0.05 23.37
N LEU A 158 -8.84 -0.80 23.77
CA LEU A 158 -8.09 -1.67 22.85
C LEU A 158 -9.04 -2.58 22.07
N LEU A 159 -9.95 -3.27 22.76
CA LEU A 159 -10.92 -4.18 22.14
C LEU A 159 -11.83 -3.43 21.16
N VAL A 160 -12.36 -2.28 21.56
CA VAL A 160 -13.20 -1.44 20.69
C VAL A 160 -12.41 -0.98 19.46
N SER A 161 -11.16 -0.56 19.63
CA SER A 161 -10.30 -0.09 18.54
C SER A 161 -10.00 -1.20 17.53
N LEU A 162 -9.69 -2.41 18.01
CA LEU A 162 -9.48 -3.58 17.16
C LEU A 162 -10.79 -3.99 16.44
N LEU A 163 -11.92 -3.92 17.13
CA LEU A 163 -13.22 -4.23 16.54
C LEU A 163 -13.55 -3.24 15.40
N ILE A 164 -13.36 -1.94 15.62
CA ILE A 164 -13.52 -0.91 14.58
C ILE A 164 -12.60 -1.19 13.39
N LEU A 165 -11.33 -1.53 13.64
CA LEU A 165 -10.36 -1.81 12.59
C LEU A 165 -10.80 -2.98 11.70
N TRP A 166 -11.22 -4.09 12.30
CA TRP A 166 -11.52 -5.34 11.59
C TRP A 166 -12.94 -5.41 11.02
N VAL A 167 -13.93 -4.86 11.73
CA VAL A 167 -15.35 -4.93 11.36
C VAL A 167 -15.79 -3.73 10.53
N ILE A 168 -15.17 -2.56 10.70
CA ILE A 168 -15.59 -1.34 10.01
C ILE A 168 -14.55 -0.94 8.96
N LEU A 169 -13.31 -0.66 9.35
CA LEU A 169 -12.31 -0.11 8.45
C LEU A 169 -11.93 -1.11 7.35
N LYS A 170 -11.54 -2.33 7.69
CA LYS A 170 -11.17 -3.37 6.71
C LYS A 170 -12.22 -3.53 5.60
N PRO A 171 -13.51 -3.81 5.87
CA PRO A 171 -14.49 -4.01 4.80
C PRO A 171 -14.74 -2.74 3.98
N ILE A 172 -14.69 -1.54 4.59
CA ILE A 172 -14.78 -0.28 3.84
C ILE A 172 -13.63 -0.14 2.85
N TYR A 173 -12.40 -0.41 3.29
CA TYR A 173 -11.22 -0.35 2.40
C TYR A 173 -11.29 -1.40 1.29
N VAL A 174 -11.73 -2.62 1.62
CA VAL A 174 -11.93 -3.68 0.62
C VAL A 174 -12.98 -3.27 -0.41
N LYS A 175 -14.15 -2.79 0.03
CA LYS A 175 -15.23 -2.36 -0.87
C LYS A 175 -14.78 -1.21 -1.78
N ARG A 176 -14.10 -0.20 -1.22
CA ARG A 176 -13.53 0.91 -2.01
C ARG A 176 -12.54 0.41 -3.07
N LYS A 177 -11.64 -0.50 -2.71
CA LYS A 177 -10.65 -1.04 -3.65
C LYS A 177 -11.28 -1.94 -4.71
N LYS A 178 -12.30 -2.72 -4.35
CA LYS A 178 -13.08 -3.54 -5.29
C LYS A 178 -13.77 -2.65 -6.33
N ASN A 179 -14.50 -1.63 -5.89
CA ASN A 179 -15.18 -0.70 -6.80
C ASN A 179 -14.19 0.03 -7.70
N GLN A 180 -13.05 0.48 -7.16
CA GLN A 180 -12.00 1.08 -7.97
C GLN A 180 -11.53 0.09 -9.05
N HIS A 181 -11.19 -1.14 -8.67
CA HIS A 181 -10.71 -2.17 -9.60
C HIS A 181 -11.74 -2.52 -10.67
N GLU A 182 -13.04 -2.58 -10.34
CA GLU A 182 -14.13 -2.80 -11.31
C GLU A 182 -14.25 -1.62 -12.29
N ILE A 183 -14.13 -0.38 -11.81
CA ILE A 183 -14.10 0.82 -12.68
C ILE A 183 -12.86 0.78 -13.58
N TYR A 184 -11.70 0.40 -13.05
CA TYR A 184 -10.47 0.27 -13.82
C TYR A 184 -10.60 -0.83 -14.90
N LEU A 185 -11.16 -1.98 -14.56
CA LEU A 185 -11.40 -3.07 -15.50
C LEU A 185 -12.43 -2.73 -16.57
N GLY A 186 -13.52 -2.07 -16.19
CA GLY A 186 -14.53 -1.61 -17.13
C GLY A 186 -13.93 -0.67 -18.17
N ARG A 187 -13.10 0.29 -17.72
CA ARG A 187 -12.37 1.19 -18.63
C ARG A 187 -11.36 0.45 -19.49
N ALA A 188 -10.54 -0.43 -18.89
CA ALA A 188 -9.57 -1.27 -19.60
C ALA A 188 -10.23 -2.17 -20.66
N GLY A 189 -11.41 -2.72 -20.38
CA GLY A 189 -12.16 -3.55 -21.32
C GLY A 189 -12.77 -2.77 -22.47
N VAL A 190 -13.26 -1.55 -22.22
CA VAL A 190 -13.71 -0.62 -23.29
C VAL A 190 -12.54 -0.28 -24.22
N ILE A 191 -11.38 -0.02 -23.63
CA ILE A 191 -10.13 0.28 -24.33
C ILE A 191 -9.67 -0.89 -25.21
N LEU A 192 -9.60 -2.11 -24.65
CA LEU A 192 -9.15 -3.29 -25.39
C LEU A 192 -10.10 -3.62 -26.56
N LYS A 193 -11.40 -3.39 -26.38
CA LYS A 193 -12.40 -3.53 -27.46
C LYS A 193 -12.26 -2.49 -28.58
N LYS A 194 -11.74 -1.29 -28.29
CA LYS A 194 -11.45 -0.27 -29.30
C LYS A 194 -10.17 -0.58 -30.10
N ILE A 195 -9.20 -1.27 -29.49
CA ILE A 195 -7.93 -1.65 -30.13
C ILE A 195 -8.09 -2.87 -31.06
N ASN A 196 -8.99 -3.81 -30.73
CA ASN A 196 -9.25 -5.03 -31.51
C ASN A 196 -10.35 -4.87 -32.59
N LYS A 197 -10.77 -3.64 -32.90
CA LYS A 197 -11.75 -3.31 -33.94
C LYS A 197 -11.06 -2.61 -35.09
#